data_AF-A0A8S1Y5J9-F1
#
_entry.id   AF-A0A8S1Y5J9-F1
#
_cell.length_a   1.000
_cell.length_b   1.000
_cell.length_c   1.000
_cell.angle_alpha   90.00
_cell.angle_beta   90.00
_cell.angle_gamma   90.00
#
_symmetry.space_group_name_H-M   'P 1'
#
loop_
_entity.id
_entity.type
_entity.pdbx_description
1 polymer ?
#
loop_
_entity_poly.entity_id
_entity_poly.type
_entity_poly.pdbx_seq_one_letter_code
_entity_poly.pdbx_strand_id
1 'polypeptide(L)'
;MHSFYKLAFQTLSNFHSMGLISDEEKSYLKDMIINWANPQLNTSQDQMSVLLLRNILVLRNQVKQVCQMKKVLWLIEEETDEDENF
;
A
#
# COMPACT_ATOMS: atom_id res chain seq x y z
N MET A 1 29.02 -2.55 1.53
CA MET A 1 27.69 -2.16 2.04
C MET A 1 26.81 -1.78 0.84
N HIS A 2 25.61 -2.36 0.72
CA HIS A 2 24.59 -1.81 -0.19
C HIS A 2 23.91 -0.64 0.52
N SER A 3 23.74 0.49 -0.18
CA SER A 3 22.96 1.60 0.36
C SER A 3 21.52 1.16 0.57
N PHE A 4 20.88 1.67 1.63
CA PHE A 4 19.47 1.43 1.95
C PHE A 4 18.57 1.46 0.71
N TYR A 5 18.69 2.51 -0.10
CA TYR A 5 17.89 2.70 -1.31
C TYR A 5 18.11 1.58 -2.33
N LYS A 6 19.37 1.17 -2.56
CA LYS A 6 19.65 0.07 -3.49
C LYS A 6 18.97 -1.22 -3.04
N LEU A 7 19.08 -1.54 -1.75
CA LEU A 7 18.45 -2.73 -1.19
C LEU A 7 16.91 -2.64 -1.23
N ALA A 8 16.35 -1.47 -0.93
CA ALA A 8 14.91 -1.23 -0.97
C ALA A 8 14.34 -1.39 -2.39
N PHE A 9 14.96 -0.76 -3.40
CA PHE A 9 14.51 -0.87 -4.79
C PHE A 9 14.71 -2.26 -5.39
N GLN A 10 15.78 -2.96 -5.01
CA GLN A 10 15.99 -4.35 -5.41
C GLN A 10 14.92 -5.27 -4.81
N THR A 11 14.64 -5.11 -3.52
CA THR A 11 13.59 -5.89 -2.82
C THR A 11 12.22 -5.62 -3.42
N LEU A 12 11.90 -4.34 -3.69
CA LEU A 12 10.65 -3.95 -4.34
C LEU A 12 10.52 -4.57 -5.75
N SER A 13 11.60 -4.56 -6.52
CA SER A 13 11.61 -5.16 -7.86
C SER A 13 11.40 -6.68 -7.81
N ASN A 14 11.99 -7.35 -6.81
CA ASN A 14 11.79 -8.79 -6.60
C ASN A 14 10.33 -9.11 -6.23
N PHE A 15 9.70 -8.31 -5.37
CA PHE A 15 8.30 -8.53 -5.02
C PHE A 15 7.37 -8.36 -6.23
N HIS A 16 7.66 -7.38 -7.08
CA HIS A 16 6.91 -7.20 -8.32
C HIS A 16 7.12 -8.35 -9.30
N SER A 17 8.36 -8.80 -9.51
CA SER A 17 8.63 -9.93 -10.42
C SER A 17 8.04 -11.26 -9.94
N MET A 18 7.88 -11.42 -8.62
CA MET A 18 7.18 -12.56 -8.00
C MET A 18 5.65 -12.44 -8.05
N GLY A 19 5.09 -11.33 -8.54
CA GLY A 19 3.64 -11.09 -8.58
C GLY A 19 3.03 -10.86 -7.20
N LEU A 20 3.83 -10.50 -6.18
CA LEU A 20 3.34 -10.23 -4.83
C LEU A 20 2.66 -8.87 -4.71
N ILE A 21 2.99 -7.94 -5.62
CA ILE A 21 2.46 -6.58 -5.67
C ILE A 21 2.09 -6.17 -7.09
N SER A 22 1.07 -5.31 -7.23
CA SER A 22 0.65 -4.74 -8.51
C SER A 22 1.59 -3.60 -8.97
N ASP A 23 1.39 -3.13 -10.20
CA ASP A 23 2.11 -1.97 -10.73
C ASP A 23 1.79 -0.69 -9.96
N GLU A 24 0.53 -0.50 -9.55
CA GLU A 24 0.11 0.63 -8.73
C GLU A 24 0.77 0.59 -7.35
N GLU A 25 0.76 -0.58 -6.69
CA GLU A 25 1.42 -0.77 -5.39
C GLU A 25 2.93 -0.50 -5.50
N LYS A 26 3.57 -0.98 -6.57
CA LYS A 26 4.98 -0.71 -6.83
C LYS A 26 5.27 0.77 -7.01
N SER A 27 4.41 1.51 -7.73
CA SER A 27 4.59 2.95 -7.90
C SER A 27 4.51 3.69 -6.57
N TYR A 28 3.48 3.41 -5.77
CA TYR A 28 3.32 4.02 -4.45
C TYR A 28 4.52 3.72 -3.53
N LEU A 29 4.96 2.45 -3.49
CA LEU A 29 6.07 2.04 -2.65
C LEU A 29 7.38 2.69 -3.08
N LYS A 30 7.60 2.94 -4.38
CA LYS A 30 8.75 3.71 -4.86
C LYS A 30 8.74 5.12 -4.28
N ASP A 31 7.62 5.82 -4.35
CA ASP A 31 7.50 7.19 -3.83
C ASP A 31 7.73 7.22 -2.31
N MET A 32 7.18 6.25 -1.59
CA MET A 32 7.42 6.09 -0.15
C MET A 32 8.91 5.85 0.16
N ILE A 33 9.60 5.01 -0.61
CA ILE A 33 11.04 4.75 -0.43
C ILE A 33 11.86 6.03 -0.67
N ILE A 34 11.54 6.80 -1.72
CA ILE A 34 12.24 8.05 -2.04
C ILE A 34 12.08 9.07 -0.91
N ASN A 35 10.87 9.19 -0.37
CA ASN A 35 10.54 10.15 0.69
C ASN A 35 10.87 9.65 2.11
N TRP A 36 11.66 8.58 2.24
CA TRP A 36 11.94 7.97 3.54
C TRP A 36 12.84 8.87 4.40
N ALA A 37 12.29 9.43 5.48
CA ALA A 37 12.94 10.49 6.25
C ALA A 37 14.21 10.07 7.03
N ASN A 38 14.44 8.77 7.26
CA ASN A 38 15.64 8.27 7.97
C ASN A 38 16.04 6.86 7.47
N PRO A 39 16.79 6.75 6.37
CA PRO A 39 17.21 5.46 5.83
C PRO A 39 18.27 4.82 6.75
N GLN A 40 17.97 3.62 7.27
CA GLN A 40 18.95 2.88 8.06
C GLN A 40 20.03 2.29 7.14
N LEU A 41 21.28 2.69 7.36
CA LEU A 41 22.41 2.33 6.48
C LEU A 41 22.84 0.85 6.60
N ASN A 42 22.43 0.15 7.65
CA ASN A 42 22.83 -1.24 7.96
C ASN A 42 21.66 -2.24 7.92
N THR A 43 20.61 -1.96 7.17
CA THR A 43 19.47 -2.87 7.05
C THR A 43 19.87 -4.13 6.25
N SER A 44 19.59 -5.32 6.79
CA SER A 44 19.76 -6.58 6.06
C SER A 44 18.65 -6.79 5.01
N GLN A 45 18.86 -7.71 4.06
CA GLN A 45 17.85 -8.03 3.05
C GLN A 45 16.53 -8.52 3.68
N ASP A 46 16.61 -9.33 4.73
CA ASP A 46 15.43 -9.85 5.43
C ASP A 46 14.67 -8.72 6.13
N GLN A 47 15.39 -7.82 6.80
CA GLN A 47 14.78 -6.65 7.45
C GLN A 47 14.10 -5.73 6.44
N MET A 48 14.73 -5.50 5.27
CA MET A 48 14.13 -4.72 4.20
C MET A 48 12.86 -5.38 3.65
N SER A 49 12.90 -6.69 3.46
CA SER A 49 11.76 -7.47 2.98
C SER A 49 10.56 -7.37 3.94
N VAL A 50 10.81 -7.54 5.24
CA VAL A 50 9.79 -7.39 6.29
C VAL A 50 9.23 -5.97 6.34
N LEU A 51 10.10 -4.97 6.21
CA LEU A 51 9.70 -3.56 6.22
C LEU A 51 8.74 -3.25 5.07
N LEU A 52 9.08 -3.65 3.84
CA LEU A 52 8.24 -3.41 2.67
C LEU A 52 6.92 -4.20 2.74
N LEU A 53 6.94 -5.45 3.21
CA LEU A 53 5.72 -6.24 3.41
C LEU A 53 4.76 -5.61 4.42
N ARG A 54 5.29 -5.02 5.50
CA ARG A 54 4.46 -4.28 6.47
C ARG A 54 3.78 -3.07 5.82
N ASN A 55 4.50 -2.31 5.00
CA ASN A 55 3.92 -1.16 4.30
C ASN A 55 2.85 -1.58 3.27
N ILE A 56 3.09 -2.68 2.55
CA ILE A 56 2.09 -3.28 1.64
C ILE A 56 0.82 -3.64 2.41
N LEU A 57 0.97 -4.29 3.57
CA LEU A 57 -0.18 -4.67 4.41
C LEU A 57 -0.97 -3.45 4.88
N VAL A 58 -0.29 -2.41 5.34
CA VAL A 58 -0.92 -1.15 5.77
C VAL A 58 -1.68 -0.51 4.61
N LEU A 59 -1.06 -0.41 3.44
CA LEU A 59 -1.67 0.17 2.24
C LEU A 59 -2.94 -0.59 1.83
N ARG A 60 -2.86 -1.92 1.74
CA ARG A 60 -4.02 -2.77 1.40
C ARG A 60 -5.15 -2.63 2.42
N ASN A 61 -4.82 -2.53 3.70
CA ASN A 61 -5.81 -2.32 4.75
C ASN A 61 -6.50 -0.95 4.63
N GLN A 62 -5.74 0.12 4.33
CA GLN A 62 -6.32 1.45 4.09
C GLN A 62 -7.26 1.43 2.88
N VAL A 63 -6.84 0.83 1.76
CA VAL A 63 -7.68 0.68 0.57
C VAL A 63 -8.97 -0.09 0.88
N LYS A 64 -8.87 -1.19 1.64
CA LYS A 64 -10.03 -2.00 2.05
C LYS A 64 -10.99 -1.19 2.94
N GLN A 65 -10.48 -0.41 3.88
CA GLN A 65 -11.31 0.46 4.74
C GLN A 65 -12.02 1.54 3.92
N VAL A 66 -11.32 2.19 2.99
CA VAL A 66 -11.93 3.19 2.09
C VAL A 66 -13.02 2.55 1.22
N CYS A 67 -12.78 1.35 0.70
CA CYS A 67 -13.77 0.62 -0.09
C CYS A 67 -15.01 0.25 0.76
N GLN A 68 -14.81 -0.21 1.99
CA GLN A 68 -15.92 -0.50 2.92
C GLN A 68 -16.72 0.76 3.27
N MET A 69 -16.05 1.87 3.54
CA MET A 69 -16.70 3.14 3.83
C MET A 69 -17.50 3.68 2.64
N LYS A 70 -16.97 3.56 1.42
CA LYS A 70 -17.72 3.86 0.19
C LYS A 70 -18.97 2.99 0.05
N LYS A 71 -18.87 1.69 0.33
CA LYS A 71 -20.03 0.79 0.27
C LYS A 71 -21.12 1.18 1.29
N VAL A 72 -20.74 1.61 2.48
CA VAL A 72 -21.70 2.11 3.49
C VAL A 72 -22.38 3.40 3.02
N LEU A 73 -21.63 4.34 2.42
CA LEU A 73 -22.22 5.56 1.88
C LEU A 73 -23.21 5.29 0.74
N TRP A 74 -22.91 4.35 -0.15
CA TRP A 74 -23.83 3.93 -1.22
C TRP A 74 -25.12 3.32 -0.67
N LEU A 75 -25.03 2.53 0.41
CA LEU A 75 -26.20 1.97 1.09
C LEU A 75 -27.07 3.06 1.74
N ILE A 76 -26.47 4.16 2.21
CA ILE A 76 -27.22 5.30 2.77
C ILE A 76 -27.94 6.09 1.66
N GLU A 77 -27.31 6.26 0.49
CA GLU A 77 -27.92 6.96 -0.65
C GLU A 77 -29.09 6.18 -1.26
N GLU A 78 -29.07 4.84 -1.23
CA GLU A 78 -30.16 3.99 -1.75
C GLU A 78 -31.40 3.93 -0.83
N GLU A 79 -31.29 4.28 0.46
CA GLU A 79 -32.43 4.24 1.41
C GLU A 79 -33.26 5.55 1.46
N THR A 80 -32.96 6.56 0.64
CA THR A 80 -33.63 7.89 0.73
C THR A 80 -34.63 8.22 -0.39
N ASP A 81 -34.95 7.31 -1.31
CA ASP A 81 -35.82 7.60 -2.49
C ASP A 81 -37.15 6.82 -2.55
N GLU A 82 -37.68 6.34 -1.41
CA GLU A 82 -39.04 5.78 -1.34
C GLU A 82 -39.84 6.38 -0.18
N ASP A 83 -40.23 7.67 -0.24
CA ASP A 83 -41.33 8.19 0.59
C ASP A 83 -41.82 9.61 0.22
N GLU A 84 -42.15 9.89 -1.05
CA GLU A 84 -43.09 10.99 -1.38
C GLU A 84 -43.98 10.61 -2.57
N ASN A 85 -44.94 9.72 -2.34
CA ASN A 85 -46.08 9.52 -3.23
C ASN A 85 -47.34 9.19 -2.41
N PHE A 86 -47.89 10.20 -1.72
CA PHE A 86 -49.25 10.19 -1.17
C PHE A 86 -49.89 11.58 -1.26
#